data_AF-A0A920N1X9-F1
#
_entry.id   AF-A0A920N1X9-F1
#
_cell.length_a   1.000
_cell.length_b   1.000
_cell.length_c   1.000
_cell.angle_alpha   90.00
_cell.angle_beta   90.00
_cell.angle_gamma   90.00
#
_symmetry.space_group_name_H-M   'P 1'
#
loop_
_entity.id
_entity.type
_entity.pdbx_description
1 polymer ?
#
loop_
_entity_poly.entity_id
_entity_poly.type
_entity_poly.pdbx_seq_one_letter_code
_entity_poly.pdbx_strand_id
1 'polypeptide(L)'
;MLIGYISDENHSALCGAVVEFPQRHRSWTLTSTPAGALYGDLPEGDYEAIACCAGFGSKRTRVTVTADHPHLFRLLSDGFLGYMWPNWCRSGEMSEYRVHSVDQFRLDLSVTDGTRNSSPATAGATSTVTGR
;
A
#
# COMPACT_ATOMS: atom_id res chain seq x y z
N MET A 1 15.37 21.66 3.33
CA MET A 1 16.15 20.50 2.84
C MET A 1 15.24 19.50 2.13
N LEU A 2 15.80 18.48 1.47
CA LEU A 2 15.04 17.36 0.93
C LEU A 2 14.67 16.42 2.09
N ILE A 3 13.37 16.24 2.35
CA ILE A 3 12.87 15.38 3.43
C ILE A 3 12.67 13.96 2.93
N GLY A 4 12.25 13.81 1.67
CA GLY A 4 11.89 12.52 1.14
C GLY A 4 11.22 12.57 -0.22
N TYR A 5 10.79 11.40 -0.66
CA TYR A 5 9.99 11.19 -1.86
C TYR A 5 8.71 10.45 -1.51
N ILE A 6 7.66 10.67 -2.29
CA ILE A 6 6.39 9.95 -2.18
C ILE A 6 6.05 9.28 -3.50
N SER A 7 5.69 7.99 -3.40
CA SER A 7 5.42 7.13 -4.55
C SER A 7 4.24 6.19 -4.29
N ASP A 8 3.68 5.64 -5.37
CA ASP A 8 2.73 4.54 -5.32
C ASP A 8 3.40 3.18 -5.05
N GLU A 9 2.60 2.11 -5.07
CA GLU A 9 3.06 0.74 -4.94
C GLU A 9 4.02 0.25 -6.03
N ASN A 10 4.06 0.94 -7.19
CA ASN A 10 4.90 0.63 -8.33
C ASN A 10 6.14 1.54 -8.42
N HIS A 11 6.41 2.32 -7.36
CA HIS A 11 7.48 3.30 -7.29
C HIS A 11 7.34 4.48 -8.28
N SER A 12 6.12 4.75 -8.75
CA SER A 12 5.80 5.94 -9.54
C SER A 12 5.65 7.13 -8.60
N ALA A 13 6.28 8.26 -8.95
CA ALA A 13 6.18 9.48 -8.16
C ALA A 13 4.74 10.02 -8.08
N LEU A 14 4.31 10.43 -6.89
CA LEU A 14 3.00 11.05 -6.67
C LEU A 14 3.13 12.56 -6.57
N CYS A 15 2.55 13.28 -7.53
CA CYS A 15 2.49 14.75 -7.55
C CYS A 15 1.34 15.26 -6.68
N GLY A 16 1.58 16.32 -5.89
CA GLY A 16 0.52 16.97 -5.11
C GLY A 16 0.06 16.18 -3.88
N ALA A 17 0.75 15.10 -3.52
CA ALA A 17 0.51 14.39 -2.28
C ALA A 17 0.92 15.28 -1.09
N VAL A 18 0.17 15.17 0.01
CA VAL A 18 0.37 15.97 1.21
C VAL A 18 0.94 15.09 2.30
N VAL A 19 1.96 15.60 3.01
CA VAL A 19 2.52 14.95 4.20
C VAL A 19 2.51 15.92 5.36
N GLU A 20 1.85 15.53 6.44
CA GLU A 20 1.80 16.25 7.71
C GLU A 20 2.73 15.59 8.74
N PHE A 21 3.50 16.42 9.44
CA PHE A 21 4.34 16.04 10.57
C PHE A 21 3.79 16.69 11.85
N PRO A 22 2.83 16.07 12.54
CA PRO A 22 2.26 16.62 13.76
C PRO A 22 3.23 16.53 14.95
N GLN A 23 3.25 17.57 15.77
CA GLN A 23 3.87 17.62 17.09
C GLN A 23 2.90 18.27 18.09
N ARG A 24 3.20 18.19 19.40
CA ARG A 24 2.31 18.64 20.48
C ARG A 24 1.71 20.05 20.31
N HIS A 25 2.44 20.97 19.69
CA HIS A 25 2.04 22.39 19.58
C HIS A 25 2.20 22.98 18.16
N ARG A 26 2.62 22.17 17.20
CA ARG A 26 2.91 22.61 15.83
C ARG A 26 2.75 21.43 14.88
N SER A 27 2.32 21.68 13.65
CA SER A 27 2.51 20.72 12.56
C SER A 27 3.20 21.38 11.39
N TRP A 28 3.94 20.58 10.62
CA TRP A 28 4.46 20.98 9.33
C TRP A 28 3.70 20.22 8.25
N THR A 29 3.24 20.92 7.23
CA THR A 29 2.57 20.32 6.07
C THR A 29 3.39 20.59 4.84
N LEU A 30 3.76 19.54 4.12
CA LEU A 30 4.53 19.60 2.88
C LEU A 30 3.69 19.02 1.74
N THR A 31 3.86 19.57 0.54
CA THR A 31 3.24 19.05 -0.68
C THR A 31 4.33 18.57 -1.63
N SER A 32 4.12 17.41 -2.25
CA SER A 32 5.09 16.83 -3.16
C SER A 32 5.11 17.55 -4.50
N THR A 33 6.32 17.70 -5.05
CA THR A 33 6.56 18.16 -6.41
C THR A 33 6.12 17.11 -7.44
N PRO A 34 6.11 17.43 -8.75
CA PRO A 34 5.86 16.43 -9.80
C PRO A 34 6.79 15.22 -9.78
N ALA A 35 8.01 15.37 -9.24
CA ALA A 35 8.95 14.27 -9.05
C ALA A 35 8.68 13.44 -7.77
N GLY A 36 7.59 13.73 -7.05
CA GLY A 36 7.28 13.13 -5.75
C GLY A 36 8.16 13.66 -4.62
N ALA A 37 9.05 14.62 -4.86
CA ALA A 37 9.97 15.13 -3.83
C ALA A 37 9.25 16.04 -2.83
N LEU A 38 9.58 15.90 -1.55
CA LEU A 38 9.11 16.72 -0.43
C LEU A 38 10.26 17.59 0.07
N TYR A 39 10.12 18.91 -0.11
CA TYR A 39 11.07 19.89 0.41
C TYR A 39 10.43 20.68 1.54
N GLY A 40 11.18 20.91 2.61
CA GLY A 40 10.69 21.68 3.75
C GLY A 40 11.80 22.11 4.69
N ASP A 41 11.47 23.08 5.54
CA ASP A 41 12.29 23.50 6.68
C ASP A 41 11.76 22.83 7.95
N LEU A 42 12.07 21.54 8.07
CA LEU A 42 11.72 20.69 9.19
C LEU A 42 13.01 20.40 9.96
N PRO A 43 13.08 20.67 11.29
CA PRO A 43 14.26 20.32 12.07
C PRO A 43 14.53 18.82 12.01
N GLU A 44 15.80 18.43 12.05
CA GLU A 44 16.16 17.01 12.14
C GLU A 44 15.61 16.39 13.45
N GLY A 45 15.23 15.12 13.39
CA GLY A 45 14.69 14.40 14.53
C GLY A 45 13.63 13.36 14.17
N ASP A 46 13.01 12.77 15.18
CA ASP A 46 11.98 11.75 15.03
C ASP A 46 10.58 12.34 14.95
N TYR A 47 9.83 11.91 13.94
CA TYR A 47 8.47 12.37 13.68
C TYR A 47 7.53 11.21 13.41
N GLU A 48 6.26 11.43 13.74
CA GLU A 48 5.17 10.77 13.05
C GLU A 48 4.88 11.58 11.78
N ALA A 49 4.73 10.88 10.65
CA ALA A 49 4.36 11.47 9.37
C ALA A 49 3.04 10.84 8.90
N ILE A 50 2.12 11.68 8.45
CA ILE A 50 0.83 11.30 7.91
C ILE A 50 0.79 11.74 6.45
N ALA A 51 0.82 10.79 5.53
CA ALA A 51 0.79 11.04 4.10
C ALA A 51 -0.57 10.72 3.50
N CYS A 52 -1.06 11.56 2.59
CA CYS A 52 -2.26 11.31 1.81
C CYS A 52 -2.15 11.85 0.38
N CYS A 53 -2.88 11.21 -0.54
CA CYS A 53 -3.04 11.63 -1.92
C CYS A 53 -4.39 11.10 -2.41
N ALA A 54 -5.10 11.85 -3.25
CA ALA A 54 -6.36 11.35 -3.83
C ALA A 54 -6.10 10.09 -4.66
N GLY A 55 -6.96 9.07 -4.53
CA GLY A 55 -6.79 7.75 -5.16
C GLY A 55 -5.87 6.79 -4.39
N PHE A 56 -5.46 7.17 -3.17
CA PHE A 56 -4.56 6.37 -2.33
C PHE A 56 -5.03 6.34 -0.88
N GLY A 57 -4.83 5.20 -0.21
CA GLY A 57 -5.02 5.08 1.22
C GLY A 57 -4.04 5.96 1.99
N SER A 58 -4.53 6.69 3.01
CA SER A 58 -3.66 7.47 3.88
C SER A 58 -2.72 6.56 4.68
N LYS A 59 -1.49 7.03 4.93
CA LYS A 59 -0.47 6.24 5.62
C LYS A 59 0.17 7.04 6.74
N ARG A 60 0.23 6.43 7.91
CA ARG A 60 0.95 6.93 9.08
C ARG A 60 2.25 6.15 9.27
N THR A 61 3.37 6.83 9.48
CA THR A 61 4.68 6.18 9.59
C THR A 61 5.60 6.98 10.51
N ARG A 62 6.43 6.30 11.30
CA ARG A 62 7.51 6.94 12.06
C ARG A 62 8.74 7.11 11.16
N VAL A 63 9.32 8.29 11.17
CA VAL A 63 10.47 8.65 10.35
C VAL A 63 11.46 9.48 11.16
N THR A 64 12.74 9.16 11.00
CA THR A 64 13.84 10.03 11.44
C THR A 64 14.21 10.92 10.27
N VAL A 65 14.00 12.21 10.42
CA VAL A 65 14.31 13.23 9.41
C VAL A 65 15.75 13.69 9.60
N THR A 66 16.58 13.53 8.58
CA THR A 66 17.97 14.01 8.53
C THR A 66 18.27 14.56 7.14
N ALA A 67 19.26 15.45 7.02
CA ALA A 67 19.63 16.07 5.75
C ALA A 67 20.18 15.06 4.71
N ASP A 68 20.83 13.99 5.18
CA ASP A 68 21.57 13.06 4.33
C ASP A 68 20.78 11.78 3.96
N HIS A 69 19.64 11.54 4.60
CA HIS A 69 18.80 10.35 4.33
C HIS A 69 17.34 10.74 4.08
N PRO A 70 17.00 11.12 2.84
CA PRO A 70 15.61 11.31 2.43
C PRO A 70 14.78 10.04 2.61
N HIS A 71 13.59 10.17 3.21
CA HIS A 71 12.69 9.04 3.42
C HIS A 71 11.81 8.74 2.18
N LEU A 72 11.60 7.47 1.86
CA LEU A 72 10.66 7.07 0.80
C LEU A 72 9.30 6.69 1.40
N PHE A 73 8.31 7.55 1.22
CA PHE A 73 6.92 7.26 1.52
C PHE A 73 6.28 6.49 0.36
N ARG A 74 5.68 5.35 0.67
CA ARG A 74 4.91 4.54 -0.29
C ARG A 74 3.45 4.54 0.12
N LEU A 75 2.59 5.11 -0.72
CA LEU A 75 1.15 4.99 -0.59
C LEU A 75 0.66 3.79 -1.42
N LEU A 76 -0.46 3.20 -0.99
CA LEU A 76 -1.12 2.13 -1.74
C LEU A 76 -2.39 2.71 -2.34
N SER A 77 -2.68 2.40 -3.61
CA SER A 77 -3.93 2.79 -4.26
C SER A 77 -5.12 2.40 -3.37
N ASP A 78 -6.14 3.24 -3.28
CA ASP A 78 -7.37 2.93 -2.54
C ASP A 78 -8.26 1.89 -3.26
N GLY A 79 -7.86 1.45 -4.45
CA GLY A 79 -8.46 0.33 -5.16
C GLY A 79 -8.09 -1.04 -4.59
N PHE A 80 -8.80 -2.06 -5.08
CA PHE A 80 -8.47 -3.45 -4.81
C PHE A 80 -7.16 -3.83 -5.52
N LEU A 81 -6.10 -4.06 -4.75
CA LEU A 81 -4.82 -4.55 -5.25
C LEU A 81 -4.58 -5.93 -4.69
N GLY A 82 -4.39 -6.92 -5.54
CA GLY A 82 -4.06 -8.25 -5.06
C GLY A 82 -3.31 -9.09 -6.08
N TYR A 83 -2.54 -10.04 -5.58
CA TYR A 83 -1.91 -11.07 -6.39
C TYR A 83 -1.95 -12.41 -5.67
N MET A 84 -1.80 -13.47 -6.46
CA MET A 84 -1.63 -14.83 -6.00
C MET A 84 -0.23 -15.31 -6.39
N TRP A 85 0.53 -15.90 -5.46
CA TRP A 85 1.84 -16.44 -5.74
C TRP A 85 2.09 -17.79 -5.03
N PRO A 86 2.53 -18.85 -5.73
CA PRO A 86 2.76 -18.94 -7.17
C PRO A 86 1.47 -18.70 -7.99
N ASN A 87 1.58 -18.01 -9.11
CA ASN A 87 0.46 -17.71 -10.01
C ASN A 87 -0.17 -18.97 -10.63
N TRP A 88 0.55 -20.09 -10.62
CA TRP A 88 0.01 -21.43 -10.91
C TRP A 88 0.60 -22.45 -9.94
N CYS A 89 -0.24 -23.35 -9.45
CA CYS A 89 0.18 -24.47 -8.60
C CYS A 89 -0.56 -25.74 -9.06
N ARG A 90 0.03 -26.91 -8.84
CA ARG A 90 -0.63 -28.20 -9.07
C ARG A 90 -1.59 -28.52 -7.93
N SER A 91 -2.49 -29.46 -8.16
CA SER A 91 -3.36 -29.98 -7.11
C SER A 91 -2.52 -30.49 -5.92
N GLY A 92 -2.85 -30.01 -4.72
CA GLY A 92 -2.12 -30.33 -3.49
C GLY A 92 -0.94 -29.41 -3.19
N GLU A 93 -0.58 -28.50 -4.09
CA GLU A 93 0.40 -27.43 -3.84
C GLU A 93 -0.29 -26.18 -3.28
N MET A 94 0.50 -25.32 -2.64
CA MET A 94 0.00 -24.11 -1.98
C MET A 94 0.28 -22.87 -2.83
N SER A 95 -0.65 -21.91 -2.77
CA SER A 95 -0.46 -20.55 -3.27
C SER A 95 -0.97 -19.53 -2.26
N GLU A 96 -0.27 -18.40 -2.15
CA GLU A 96 -0.57 -17.32 -1.21
C GLU A 96 -1.28 -16.18 -1.93
N TYR A 97 -2.44 -15.75 -1.41
CA TYR A 97 -3.09 -14.52 -1.81
C TYR A 97 -2.61 -13.37 -0.94
N ARG A 98 -2.16 -12.28 -1.56
CA ARG A 98 -1.89 -11.01 -0.88
C ARG A 98 -2.81 -9.97 -1.47
N VAL A 99 -3.60 -9.33 -0.61
CA VAL A 99 -4.63 -8.38 -1.00
C VAL A 99 -4.54 -7.14 -0.12
N HIS A 100 -4.72 -5.99 -0.75
CA HIS A 100 -4.92 -4.70 -0.14
C HIS A 100 -6.24 -4.13 -0.64
N SER A 101 -7.07 -3.65 0.27
CA SER A 101 -8.31 -2.94 -0.01
C SER A 101 -8.63 -2.05 1.18
N VAL A 102 -9.10 -0.83 0.93
CA VAL A 102 -9.65 0.05 1.97
C VAL A 102 -11.12 -0.30 2.28
N ASP A 103 -11.78 -1.01 1.37
CA ASP A 103 -13.16 -1.49 1.49
C ASP A 103 -13.23 -2.98 1.85
N GLN A 104 -14.38 -3.42 2.39
CA GLN A 104 -14.66 -4.84 2.60
C GLN A 104 -14.70 -5.59 1.27
N PHE A 105 -14.07 -6.76 1.22
CA PHE A 105 -14.03 -7.60 0.03
C PHE A 105 -14.29 -9.08 0.34
N ARG A 106 -14.71 -9.83 -0.67
CA ARG A 106 -14.84 -11.30 -0.65
C ARG A 106 -13.92 -11.89 -1.72
N LEU A 107 -13.21 -12.95 -1.35
CA LEU A 107 -12.43 -13.78 -2.28
C LEU A 107 -13.20 -15.07 -2.52
N ASP A 108 -13.47 -15.38 -3.79
CA ASP A 108 -14.11 -16.62 -4.21
C ASP A 108 -13.19 -17.34 -5.21
N LEU A 109 -13.03 -18.67 -5.04
CA LEU A 109 -12.32 -19.52 -5.98
C LEU A 109 -13.35 -20.28 -6.84
N SER A 110 -13.28 -20.10 -8.15
CA SER A 110 -14.10 -20.89 -9.09
C SER A 110 -13.24 -21.96 -9.76
N VAL A 111 -13.70 -23.21 -9.70
CA VAL A 111 -13.06 -24.34 -10.36
C VAL A 111 -13.73 -24.51 -11.73
N THR A 112 -12.96 -24.40 -12.80
CA THR A 112 -13.42 -24.75 -14.14
C THR A 112 -12.79 -26.08 -14.53
N ASP A 113 -13.56 -27.16 -14.47
CA ASP A 113 -13.17 -28.40 -15.14
C ASP A 113 -13.31 -28.20 -16.66
N GLY A 114 -12.36 -28.73 -17.44
CA GLY A 114 -12.35 -28.63 -18.91
C GLY A 114 -13.52 -29.36 -19.59
N THR A 115 -14.40 -29.98 -18.80
CA THR A 115 -15.66 -30.54 -19.26
C THR A 115 -16.73 -29.44 -19.29
N ARG A 116 -17.23 -29.09 -20.48
CA ARG A 116 -18.40 -28.22 -20.65
C ARG A 116 -19.64 -28.89 -20.06
N ASN A 117 -19.82 -28.77 -18.74
CA ASN A 117 -21.06 -28.83 -17.98
C ASN A 117 -20.74 -29.22 -16.54
N SER A 118 -21.00 -28.35 -15.57
CA SER A 118 -21.95 -28.62 -14.47
C SER A 118 -21.82 -27.60 -13.34
N SER A 119 -22.95 -27.47 -12.62
CA SER A 119 -23.26 -26.72 -11.39
C SER A 119 -22.11 -26.52 -10.38
N PRO A 120 -22.21 -25.50 -9.51
CA PRO A 120 -21.16 -25.20 -8.52
C PRO A 120 -20.94 -26.40 -7.60
N ALA A 121 -19.80 -27.06 -7.77
CA ALA A 121 -19.33 -28.06 -6.83
C ALA A 121 -18.71 -27.35 -5.63
N THR A 122 -19.23 -27.64 -4.43
CA THR A 122 -18.65 -27.23 -3.16
C THR A 122 -17.33 -27.98 -2.95
N ALA A 123 -16.24 -27.47 -3.51
CA ALA A 123 -14.89 -27.91 -3.17
C ALA A 123 -14.48 -27.19 -1.88
N GLY A 124 -14.25 -27.95 -0.81
CA GLY A 124 -13.77 -27.45 0.47
C GLY A 124 -12.34 -26.92 0.36
N ALA A 125 -12.18 -25.70 -0.12
CA ALA A 125 -10.94 -24.95 0.01
C ALA A 125 -11.00 -24.17 1.33
N THR A 126 -10.31 -24.67 2.35
CA THR A 126 -10.11 -23.93 3.60
C THR A 126 -9.07 -22.84 3.34
N SER A 127 -9.50 -21.63 3.03
CA SER A 127 -8.64 -20.45 3.02
C SER A 127 -8.52 -19.90 4.43
N THR A 128 -7.35 -20.03 5.06
CA THR A 128 -7.04 -19.32 6.30
C THR A 128 -6.50 -17.94 5.95
N VAL A 129 -7.29 -16.90 6.19
CA VAL A 129 -6.83 -15.50 6.11
C VAL A 129 -6.17 -15.15 7.44
N THR A 130 -4.85 -14.97 7.45
CA THR A 130 -4.13 -14.44 8.62
C THR A 130 -3.87 -12.96 8.37
N GLY A 131 -4.67 -12.09 8.99
CA GLY A 131 -4.40 -10.65 9.02
C GLY A 131 -3.22 -10.36 9.94
N ARG A 132 -2.32 -9.46 9.51
CA ARG A 132 -1.35 -8.80 10.38
C ARG A 132 -1.80 -7.38 10.69
#